data_AF-A0A0F9GHE7-F1
#
_entry.id   AF-A0A0F9GHE7-F1
#
_cell.length_a   1.000
_cell.length_b   1.000
_cell.length_c   1.000
_cell.angle_alpha   90.00
_cell.angle_beta   90.00
_cell.angle_gamma   90.00
#
_symmetry.space_group_name_H-M   'P 1'
#
loop_
_entity.id
_entity.type
_entity.pdbx_description
1 polymer ?
#
loop_
_entity_poly.entity_id
_entity_poly.type
_entity_poly.pdbx_seq_one_letter_code
_entity_poly.pdbx_strand_id
1 'polypeptide(L)'
;LYNRVKKKNVELKIIFTDLPACKSKHYFNPISRLSKKDKKILLISSIKPPLKKDQTEKEFWEQNCRISMDRVCYDPYPVRESFYKLENKKRENIDYKIKINFSNDFEGNLIEEISKKGNTNFKKNESSIEYTIKPTDFLMTIILGSKPCFKAIYNYIYNLIEFMKKNSIKKNIIIFPYCSAAKDPLIKKLHHMIMKIDNFPSNLTIAAMSFQKEDVVADLYFRSDLTITKSAGQTAMELMKVSKAIFYVHTECNLKVKETSNKKLLKGIPVWEAGIAIFMQEKMNARLINPKSFIDVCKEHFV
;
A
#
# COMPACT_ATOMS: atom_id res chain seq x y z
N LEU A 1 26.47 22.57 19.99
CA LEU A 1 27.13 23.91 20.01
C LEU A 1 26.21 25.01 20.53
N TYR A 2 25.01 25.16 19.95
CA TYR A 2 24.03 26.19 20.33
C TYR A 2 23.75 26.28 21.85
N ASN A 3 23.37 25.16 22.50
CA ASN A 3 23.09 25.13 23.95
C ASN A 3 24.25 25.65 24.81
N ARG A 4 25.49 25.35 24.42
CA ARG A 4 26.69 25.83 25.12
C ARG A 4 26.89 27.34 24.93
N VAL A 5 26.74 27.83 23.71
CA VAL A 5 26.99 29.24 23.35
C VAL A 5 25.88 30.15 23.89
N LYS A 6 24.62 29.74 23.77
CA LYS A 6 23.46 30.53 24.18
C LYS A 6 23.01 30.27 25.61
N LYS A 7 23.68 29.37 26.35
CA LYS A 7 23.31 28.92 27.71
C LYS A 7 21.82 28.52 27.79
N LYS A 8 21.32 27.87 26.73
CA LYS A 8 19.94 27.35 26.65
C LYS A 8 19.97 25.82 26.71
N ASN A 9 18.86 25.21 27.11
CA ASN A 9 18.66 23.76 27.04
C ASN A 9 17.63 23.42 25.96
N VAL A 10 18.03 23.53 24.69
CA VAL A 10 17.18 23.18 23.55
C VAL A 10 17.31 21.68 23.27
N GLU A 11 16.18 21.01 23.15
CA GLU A 11 16.10 19.62 22.72
C GLU A 11 15.85 19.51 21.22
N LEU A 12 16.38 18.46 20.61
CA LEU A 12 16.14 18.11 19.21
C LEU A 12 15.13 16.97 19.16
N LYS A 13 13.91 17.27 18.71
CA LYS A 13 12.88 16.26 18.46
C LYS A 13 13.06 15.68 17.05
N ILE A 14 13.27 14.37 16.95
CA ILE A 14 13.27 13.61 15.70
C ILE A 14 11.96 12.87 15.58
N ILE A 15 11.22 13.09 14.50
CA ILE A 15 9.96 12.40 14.22
C ILE A 15 10.22 11.31 13.19
N PHE A 16 9.93 10.07 13.55
CA PHE A 16 10.02 8.93 12.66
C PHE A 16 8.74 8.87 11.82
N THR A 17 8.88 9.10 10.51
CA THR A 17 7.78 9.02 9.53
C THR A 17 7.67 7.63 8.89
N ASP A 18 8.36 6.64 9.45
CA ASP A 18 8.37 5.26 8.98
C ASP A 18 8.27 4.33 10.20
N LEU A 19 7.84 3.10 9.96
CA LEU A 19 7.77 2.05 10.96
C LEU A 19 9.18 1.75 11.50
N PRO A 20 9.40 1.84 12.82
CA PRO A 20 10.67 1.52 13.44
C PRO A 20 10.83 -0.01 13.51
N ALA A 21 10.90 -0.67 12.37
CA ALA A 21 11.13 -2.11 12.28
C ALA A 21 12.62 -2.42 12.44
N CYS A 22 12.96 -3.58 13.03
CA CYS A 22 14.35 -3.96 13.31
C CYS A 22 15.31 -3.96 12.09
N LYS A 23 14.76 -3.98 10.86
CA LYS A 23 15.53 -3.92 9.61
C LYS A 23 15.65 -2.51 9.02
N SER A 24 14.98 -1.51 9.58
CA SER A 24 15.01 -0.09 9.19
C SER A 24 16.29 0.62 9.65
N LYS A 25 17.46 -0.01 9.43
CA LYS A 25 18.77 0.44 9.91
C LYS A 25 19.15 1.85 9.43
N HIS A 26 18.60 2.30 8.30
CA HIS A 26 18.88 3.62 7.74
C HIS A 26 18.40 4.76 8.67
N TYR A 27 17.33 4.55 9.43
CA TYR A 27 16.88 5.51 10.45
C TYR A 27 17.69 5.40 11.76
N PHE A 28 18.08 4.19 12.15
CA PHE A 28 18.73 3.96 13.44
C PHE A 28 20.23 4.25 13.44
N ASN A 29 20.93 3.94 12.35
CA ASN A 29 22.38 4.08 12.24
C ASN A 29 22.89 5.51 12.47
N PRO A 30 22.26 6.56 11.93
CA PRO A 30 22.68 7.94 12.22
C PRO A 30 22.58 8.26 13.72
N ILE A 31 21.51 7.83 14.39
CA ILE A 31 21.26 8.10 15.81
C ILE A 31 22.24 7.29 16.68
N SER A 32 22.46 6.02 16.37
CA SER A 32 23.32 5.14 17.16
C SER A 32 24.78 5.60 17.18
N ARG A 33 25.23 6.29 16.12
CA ARG A 33 26.56 6.89 15.98
C ARG A 33 26.75 8.22 16.72
N LEU A 34 25.68 8.86 17.20
CA LEU A 34 25.77 10.10 17.97
C LEU A 34 26.52 9.89 19.29
N SER A 35 27.21 10.94 19.75
CA SER A 35 27.88 10.95 21.04
C SER A 35 26.88 10.83 22.19
N LYS A 36 27.32 10.38 23.38
CA LYS A 36 26.46 10.34 24.58
C LYS A 36 25.86 11.72 24.90
N LYS A 37 26.61 12.80 24.64
CA LYS A 37 26.17 14.17 24.89
C LYS A 37 25.06 14.60 23.93
N ASP A 38 25.17 14.25 22.65
CA ASP A 38 24.17 14.61 21.65
C ASP A 38 22.89 13.78 21.83
N LYS A 39 23.01 12.51 22.24
CA LYS A 39 21.85 11.67 22.57
C LYS A 39 21.03 12.22 23.75
N LYS A 40 21.68 12.85 24.74
CA LYS A 40 20.99 13.45 25.90
C LYS A 40 20.03 14.59 25.53
N ILE A 41 20.25 15.26 24.41
CA ILE A 41 19.38 16.35 23.95
C ILE A 41 18.38 15.89 22.88
N LEU A 42 18.43 14.62 22.48
CA LEU A 42 17.62 14.07 21.40
C LEU A 42 16.36 13.43 21.99
N LEU A 43 15.21 13.70 21.39
CA LEU A 43 13.93 13.10 21.75
C LEU A 43 13.35 12.46 20.50
N ILE A 44 13.02 11.18 20.57
CA ILE A 44 12.46 10.43 19.45
C ILE A 44 10.95 10.40 19.60
N SER A 45 10.24 10.95 18.62
CA SER A 45 8.83 10.65 18.37
C SER A 45 8.74 9.51 17.37
N SER A 46 8.09 8.43 17.74
CA SER A 46 7.85 7.31 16.84
C SER A 46 6.53 6.64 17.18
N ILE A 47 6.27 5.52 16.53
CA ILE A 47 5.19 4.60 16.88
C ILE A 47 5.79 3.38 17.57
N LYS A 48 4.95 2.57 18.23
CA LYS A 48 5.44 1.36 18.90
C LYS A 48 6.11 0.42 17.89
N PRO A 49 7.35 -0.02 18.11
CA PRO A 49 8.04 -0.90 17.18
C PRO A 49 7.45 -2.31 17.18
N PRO A 50 7.54 -3.06 16.06
CA PRO A 50 7.45 -4.51 16.09
C PRO A 50 8.56 -5.08 16.98
N LEU A 51 8.17 -5.68 18.09
CA LEU A 51 9.08 -6.36 19.00
C LEU A 51 9.21 -7.82 18.60
N LYS A 52 10.41 -8.38 18.73
CA LYS A 52 10.60 -9.84 18.66
C LYS A 52 9.93 -10.50 19.86
N LYS A 53 9.70 -11.82 19.77
CA LYS A 53 9.27 -12.62 20.92
C LYS A 53 10.23 -12.36 22.09
N ASP A 54 9.64 -12.04 23.25
CA ASP A 54 10.34 -11.74 24.52
C ASP A 54 11.22 -10.48 24.51
N GLN A 55 11.15 -9.64 23.47
CA GLN A 55 11.85 -8.35 23.44
C GLN A 55 10.97 -7.25 24.03
N THR A 56 11.54 -6.44 24.92
CA THR A 56 10.91 -5.22 25.44
C THR A 56 11.20 -4.01 24.56
N GLU A 57 10.37 -2.96 24.67
CA GLU A 57 10.60 -1.70 23.97
C GLU A 57 11.93 -1.04 24.36
N LYS A 58 12.30 -1.10 25.65
CA LYS A 58 13.59 -0.60 26.14
C LYS A 58 14.75 -1.28 25.42
N GLU A 59 14.74 -2.62 25.38
CA GLU A 59 15.79 -3.38 24.68
C GLU A 59 15.82 -3.04 23.20
N PHE A 60 14.67 -2.86 22.56
CA PHE A 60 14.60 -2.47 21.16
C PHE A 60 15.34 -1.15 20.91
N TRP A 61 15.03 -0.09 21.66
CA TRP A 61 15.62 1.24 21.47
C TRP A 61 17.09 1.31 21.89
N GLU A 62 17.48 0.59 22.95
CA GLU A 62 18.87 0.47 23.37
C GLU A 62 19.71 -0.26 22.32
N GLN A 63 19.21 -1.36 21.75
CA GLN A 63 19.93 -2.13 20.73
C GLN A 63 20.07 -1.38 19.41
N ASN A 64 19.00 -0.72 18.94
CA ASN A 64 18.99 -0.10 17.62
C ASN A 64 19.53 1.34 17.63
N CYS A 65 19.17 2.15 18.62
CA CYS A 65 19.51 3.58 18.68
C CYS A 65 20.52 3.92 19.78
N ARG A 66 20.79 3.01 20.72
CA ARG A 66 21.58 3.29 21.94
C ARG A 66 21.04 4.49 22.71
N ILE A 67 19.71 4.59 22.78
CA ILE A 67 18.99 5.65 23.48
C ILE A 67 18.14 5.02 24.57
N SER A 68 17.97 5.74 25.67
CA SER A 68 17.14 5.31 26.79
C SER A 68 15.66 5.57 26.52
N MET A 69 14.80 4.76 27.14
CA MET A 69 13.35 4.76 26.89
C MET A 69 12.68 6.09 27.28
N ASP A 70 13.20 6.81 28.28
CA ASP A 70 12.73 8.15 28.69
C ASP A 70 12.90 9.22 27.60
N ARG A 71 13.67 8.92 26.55
CA ARG A 71 13.87 9.79 25.39
C ARG A 71 13.03 9.39 24.19
N VAL A 72 12.11 8.44 24.35
CA VAL A 72 11.21 7.95 23.30
C VAL A 72 9.76 8.27 23.69
N CYS A 73 9.06 8.96 22.79
CA CYS A 73 7.64 9.23 22.89
C CYS A 73 6.90 8.49 21.77
N TYR A 74 5.79 7.87 22.11
CA TYR A 74 4.91 7.25 21.12
C TYR A 74 3.77 8.18 20.76
N ASP A 75 3.73 8.55 19.49
CA ASP A 75 2.63 9.31 18.89
C ASP A 75 1.70 8.38 18.09
N PRO A 76 0.49 8.84 17.73
CA PRO A 76 -0.31 8.20 16.71
C PRO A 76 0.45 8.08 15.37
N TYR A 77 0.01 7.18 14.50
CA TYR A 77 0.59 7.04 13.16
C TYR A 77 0.65 8.41 12.44
N PRO A 78 1.83 8.87 11.97
CA PRO A 78 1.95 10.13 11.24
C PRO A 78 1.41 9.98 9.80
N VAL A 79 0.11 9.76 9.68
CA VAL A 79 -0.62 9.63 8.42
C VAL A 79 -1.17 10.97 7.97
N ARG A 80 -1.49 11.06 6.69
CA ARG A 80 -2.07 12.26 6.07
C ARG A 80 -3.50 12.52 6.58
N GLU A 81 -3.94 13.77 6.59
CA GLU A 81 -5.21 14.21 7.19
C GLU A 81 -6.42 13.45 6.63
N SER A 82 -6.42 13.17 5.33
CA SER A 82 -7.53 12.46 4.68
C SER A 82 -7.79 11.07 5.24
N PHE A 83 -6.77 10.40 5.81
CA PHE A 83 -6.94 9.09 6.45
C PHE A 83 -7.61 9.21 7.82
N TYR A 84 -7.36 10.28 8.57
CA TYR A 84 -8.04 10.51 9.84
C TYR A 84 -9.55 10.70 9.68
N LYS A 85 -9.98 11.28 8.54
CA LYS A 85 -11.41 11.48 8.24
C LYS A 85 -12.21 10.19 8.07
N LEU A 86 -11.53 9.07 7.80
CA LEU A 86 -12.12 7.75 7.60
C LEU A 86 -11.80 6.79 8.75
N GLU A 87 -10.98 7.21 9.70
CA GLU A 87 -10.65 6.41 10.88
C GLU A 87 -11.93 6.06 11.65
N ASN A 88 -12.02 4.79 12.10
CA ASN A 88 -13.15 4.24 12.84
C ASN A 88 -14.52 4.26 12.14
N LYS A 89 -14.63 4.78 10.91
CA LYS A 89 -15.89 4.72 10.15
C LYS A 89 -16.24 3.27 9.80
N LYS A 90 -17.53 2.96 9.80
CA LYS A 90 -18.06 1.68 9.31
C LYS A 90 -18.35 1.81 7.83
N ARG A 91 -18.13 0.72 7.07
CA ARG A 91 -18.62 0.65 5.70
C ARG A 91 -20.13 0.52 5.77
N GLU A 92 -20.82 1.46 5.17
CA GLU A 92 -22.28 1.42 5.05
C GLU A 92 -22.67 0.57 3.84
N ASN A 93 -23.84 -0.04 3.89
CA ASN A 93 -24.38 -0.83 2.79
C ASN A 93 -25.06 0.08 1.75
N ILE A 94 -24.31 1.07 1.25
CA ILE A 94 -24.75 2.04 0.25
C ILE A 94 -23.70 2.16 -0.86
N ASP A 95 -24.12 2.68 -2.00
CA ASP A 95 -23.21 2.97 -3.11
C ASP A 95 -22.11 3.95 -2.67
N TYR A 96 -20.87 3.57 -2.93
CA TYR A 96 -19.68 4.35 -2.57
C TYR A 96 -19.08 4.96 -3.83
N LYS A 97 -18.84 6.27 -3.83
CA LYS A 97 -18.26 6.98 -4.98
C LYS A 97 -16.76 7.10 -4.82
N ILE A 98 -16.02 6.73 -5.86
CA ILE A 98 -14.57 6.92 -5.91
C ILE A 98 -14.26 7.77 -7.14
N LYS A 99 -13.66 8.94 -6.91
CA LYS A 99 -13.27 9.89 -7.95
C LYS A 99 -11.77 9.81 -8.18
N ILE A 100 -11.35 9.28 -9.33
CA ILE A 100 -9.94 9.33 -9.74
C ILE A 100 -9.72 10.51 -10.67
N ASN A 101 -8.59 11.19 -10.52
CA ASN A 101 -8.19 12.30 -11.37
C ASN A 101 -7.22 11.82 -12.45
N PHE A 102 -7.23 12.50 -13.59
CA PHE A 102 -6.27 12.30 -14.67
C PHE A 102 -5.59 13.62 -15.02
N SER A 103 -4.40 13.57 -15.60
CA SER A 103 -3.54 14.74 -15.82
C SER A 103 -3.87 15.50 -17.10
N ASN A 104 -4.53 14.84 -18.06
CA ASN A 104 -4.94 15.38 -19.35
C ASN A 104 -6.00 14.49 -20.03
N ASP A 105 -6.66 15.03 -21.05
CA ASP A 105 -7.73 14.33 -21.79
C ASP A 105 -7.28 13.01 -22.42
N PHE A 106 -6.05 12.93 -22.91
CA PHE A 106 -5.51 11.70 -23.48
C PHE A 106 -5.47 10.58 -22.45
N GLU A 107 -4.97 10.88 -21.24
CA GLU A 107 -5.02 9.93 -20.11
C GLU A 107 -6.46 9.58 -19.74
N GLY A 108 -7.34 10.58 -19.63
CA GLY A 108 -8.75 10.37 -19.31
C GLY A 108 -9.47 9.47 -20.32
N ASN A 109 -9.18 9.61 -21.62
CA ASN A 109 -9.71 8.77 -22.69
C ASN A 109 -9.24 7.32 -22.55
N LEU A 110 -7.94 7.10 -22.28
CA LEU A 110 -7.42 5.74 -22.09
C LEU A 110 -8.08 5.03 -20.91
N ILE A 111 -8.25 5.73 -19.79
CA ILE A 111 -8.89 5.17 -18.58
C ILE A 111 -10.36 4.85 -18.86
N GLU A 112 -11.07 5.77 -19.52
CA GLU A 112 -12.47 5.59 -19.91
C GLU A 112 -12.65 4.38 -20.84
N GLU A 113 -11.84 4.25 -21.88
CA GLU A 113 -11.92 3.14 -22.84
C GLU A 113 -11.67 1.78 -22.19
N ILE A 114 -10.67 1.68 -21.29
CA ILE A 114 -10.46 0.47 -20.49
C ILE A 114 -11.70 0.19 -19.64
N SER A 115 -12.24 1.21 -18.97
CA SER A 115 -13.37 1.08 -18.04
C SER A 115 -14.65 0.61 -18.73
N LYS A 116 -14.89 1.05 -19.98
CA LYS A 116 -16.03 0.65 -20.82
C LYS A 116 -16.07 -0.84 -21.15
N LYS A 117 -14.97 -1.59 -21.00
CA LYS A 117 -14.98 -3.05 -21.17
C LYS A 117 -15.72 -3.79 -20.05
N GLY A 118 -15.90 -3.16 -18.88
CA GLY A 118 -16.66 -3.71 -17.76
C GLY A 118 -18.07 -3.12 -17.64
N ASN A 119 -18.79 -3.51 -16.60
CA ASN A 119 -20.20 -3.13 -16.36
C ASN A 119 -20.41 -2.11 -15.21
N THR A 120 -19.34 -1.59 -14.61
CA THR A 120 -19.45 -0.59 -13.53
C THR A 120 -19.95 0.75 -14.06
N ASN A 121 -20.86 1.38 -13.32
CA ASN A 121 -21.30 2.73 -13.64
C ASN A 121 -20.21 3.75 -13.30
N PHE A 122 -19.83 4.57 -14.28
CA PHE A 122 -18.90 5.67 -14.06
C PHE A 122 -19.30 6.89 -14.90
N LYS A 123 -18.93 8.09 -14.40
CA LYS A 123 -19.11 9.35 -15.10
C LYS A 123 -17.77 10.04 -15.27
N LYS A 124 -17.40 10.35 -16.50
CA LYS A 124 -16.26 11.20 -16.81
C LYS A 124 -16.66 12.67 -16.73
N ASN A 125 -15.82 13.46 -16.08
CA ASN A 125 -15.87 14.92 -16.02
C ASN A 125 -14.57 15.46 -16.64
N GLU A 126 -14.40 16.79 -16.67
CA GLU A 126 -13.26 17.46 -17.33
C GLU A 126 -11.87 16.96 -16.88
N SER A 127 -11.70 16.62 -15.60
CA SER A 127 -10.39 16.23 -15.04
C SER A 127 -10.43 14.96 -14.18
N SER A 128 -11.53 14.22 -14.23
CA SER A 128 -11.75 13.06 -13.35
C SER A 128 -12.76 12.07 -13.89
N ILE A 129 -12.71 10.85 -13.37
CA ILE A 129 -13.73 9.82 -13.57
C ILE A 129 -14.24 9.39 -12.20
N GLU A 130 -15.55 9.50 -11.99
CA GLU A 130 -16.23 9.06 -10.77
C GLU A 130 -16.87 7.69 -11.00
N TYR A 131 -16.45 6.68 -10.23
CA TYR A 131 -17.00 5.33 -10.24
C TYR A 131 -18.00 5.19 -9.10
N THR A 132 -19.16 4.60 -9.39
CA THR A 132 -20.15 4.23 -8.36
C THR A 132 -19.97 2.75 -8.04
N ILE A 133 -19.49 2.47 -6.83
CA ILE A 133 -19.18 1.13 -6.34
C ILE A 133 -20.35 0.64 -5.49
N LYS A 134 -21.10 -0.35 -5.96
CA LYS A 134 -22.21 -0.91 -5.18
C LYS A 134 -21.68 -1.69 -3.98
N PRO A 135 -22.47 -1.87 -2.91
CA PRO A 135 -22.05 -2.69 -1.77
C PRO A 135 -21.71 -4.14 -2.12
N THR A 136 -22.36 -4.67 -3.16
CA THR A 136 -22.17 -6.05 -3.64
C THR A 136 -20.92 -6.23 -4.52
N ASP A 137 -20.35 -5.14 -5.03
CA ASP A 137 -19.17 -5.18 -5.89
C ASP A 137 -17.92 -5.48 -5.06
N PHE A 138 -17.01 -6.28 -5.60
CA PHE A 138 -15.71 -6.56 -4.99
C PHE A 138 -14.64 -5.59 -5.50
N LEU A 139 -14.16 -4.71 -4.63
CA LEU A 139 -13.17 -3.71 -4.99
C LEU A 139 -11.74 -4.19 -4.66
N MET A 140 -10.87 -4.15 -5.66
CA MET A 140 -9.45 -4.45 -5.54
C MET A 140 -8.61 -3.21 -5.80
N THR A 141 -7.64 -2.92 -4.95
CA THR A 141 -6.67 -1.84 -5.19
C THR A 141 -5.26 -2.40 -5.27
N ILE A 142 -4.52 -2.05 -6.33
CA ILE A 142 -3.12 -2.46 -6.53
C ILE A 142 -2.23 -1.23 -6.58
N ILE A 143 -1.41 -1.02 -5.54
CA ILE A 143 -0.45 0.10 -5.45
C ILE A 143 0.94 -0.44 -5.11
N LEU A 144 1.76 -0.71 -6.12
CA LEU A 144 3.09 -1.34 -5.96
C LEU A 144 4.23 -0.32 -5.80
N GLY A 145 3.98 0.76 -5.04
CA GLY A 145 4.90 1.88 -4.85
C GLY A 145 4.75 2.97 -5.93
N SER A 146 5.53 4.04 -5.82
CA SER A 146 5.43 5.22 -6.70
C SER A 146 5.91 4.97 -8.14
N LYS A 147 6.79 3.98 -8.33
CA LYS A 147 7.32 3.51 -9.61
C LYS A 147 7.06 2.01 -9.79
N PRO A 148 5.80 1.60 -9.99
CA PRO A 148 5.44 0.18 -10.12
C PRO A 148 6.10 -0.44 -11.35
N CYS A 149 6.55 -1.69 -11.22
CA CYS A 149 6.99 -2.49 -12.36
C CYS A 149 5.78 -2.84 -13.24
N PHE A 150 5.79 -2.43 -14.51
CA PHE A 150 4.71 -2.74 -15.46
C PHE A 150 4.36 -4.22 -15.48
N LYS A 151 5.40 -5.08 -15.54
CA LYS A 151 5.24 -6.53 -15.63
C LYS A 151 4.47 -7.10 -14.45
N ALA A 152 4.67 -6.54 -13.25
CA ALA A 152 3.93 -6.98 -12.07
C ALA A 152 2.45 -6.61 -12.18
N ILE A 153 2.12 -5.34 -12.44
CA ILE A 153 0.74 -4.86 -12.63
C ILE A 153 0.04 -5.64 -13.74
N TYR A 154 0.69 -5.75 -14.89
CA TYR A 154 0.24 -6.54 -16.04
C TYR A 154 -0.12 -7.97 -15.62
N ASN A 155 0.79 -8.67 -14.94
CA ASN A 155 0.57 -10.08 -14.61
C ASN A 155 -0.57 -10.26 -13.61
N TYR A 156 -0.76 -9.34 -12.64
CA TYR A 156 -1.92 -9.41 -11.75
C TYR A 156 -3.23 -9.29 -12.53
N ILE A 157 -3.31 -8.28 -13.41
CA ILE A 157 -4.52 -8.02 -14.19
C ILE A 157 -4.79 -9.15 -15.20
N TYR A 158 -3.77 -9.59 -15.93
CA TYR A 158 -3.88 -10.68 -16.89
C TYR A 158 -4.31 -11.98 -16.20
N ASN A 159 -3.70 -12.33 -15.05
CA ASN A 159 -4.07 -13.54 -14.31
C ASN A 159 -5.50 -13.46 -13.76
N LEU A 160 -5.99 -12.28 -13.36
CA LEU A 160 -7.40 -12.10 -12.98
C LEU A 160 -8.34 -12.34 -14.16
N ILE A 161 -8.06 -11.73 -15.32
CA ILE A 161 -8.86 -11.90 -16.54
C ILE A 161 -8.93 -13.37 -16.94
N GLU A 162 -7.78 -14.05 -17.02
CA GLU A 162 -7.70 -15.47 -17.37
C GLU A 162 -8.41 -16.36 -16.36
N PHE A 163 -8.31 -16.02 -15.07
CA PHE A 163 -9.05 -16.72 -14.03
C PHE A 163 -10.56 -16.58 -14.21
N MET A 164 -11.05 -15.36 -14.44
CA MET A 164 -12.48 -15.10 -14.61
C MET A 164 -13.06 -15.79 -15.85
N LYS A 165 -12.31 -15.78 -16.97
CA LYS A 165 -12.70 -16.50 -18.20
C LYS A 165 -12.88 -18.00 -17.97
N LYS A 166 -12.04 -18.61 -17.13
CA LYS A 166 -12.05 -20.07 -16.88
C LYS A 166 -13.10 -20.53 -15.87
N ASN A 167 -13.54 -19.66 -14.96
CA ASN A 167 -14.35 -20.05 -13.80
C ASN A 167 -15.76 -19.44 -13.78
N SER A 168 -16.19 -18.75 -14.84
CA SER A 168 -17.54 -18.16 -14.97
C SER A 168 -17.99 -17.38 -13.73
N ILE A 169 -17.09 -16.55 -13.20
CA ILE A 169 -17.33 -15.75 -11.99
C ILE A 169 -18.51 -14.81 -12.22
N LYS A 170 -19.52 -14.83 -11.36
CA LYS A 170 -20.72 -13.95 -11.45
C LYS A 170 -20.56 -12.63 -10.71
N LYS A 171 -19.68 -12.57 -9.71
CA LYS A 171 -19.47 -11.37 -8.89
C LYS A 171 -18.90 -10.24 -9.73
N ASN A 172 -19.41 -9.02 -9.57
CA ASN A 172 -18.79 -7.84 -10.17
C ASN A 172 -17.49 -7.52 -9.44
N ILE A 173 -16.41 -7.35 -10.19
CA ILE A 173 -15.07 -7.06 -9.68
C ILE A 173 -14.62 -5.74 -10.29
N ILE A 174 -14.12 -4.84 -9.45
CA ILE A 174 -13.60 -3.54 -9.87
C ILE A 174 -12.17 -3.44 -9.36
N ILE A 175 -11.21 -3.25 -10.27
CA ILE A 175 -9.81 -3.14 -9.92
C ILE A 175 -9.25 -1.76 -10.24
N PHE A 176 -8.61 -1.14 -9.26
CA PHE A 176 -7.88 0.12 -9.38
C PHE A 176 -6.37 -0.13 -9.34
N PRO A 177 -5.73 -0.39 -10.49
CA PRO A 177 -4.28 -0.51 -10.56
C PRO A 177 -3.61 0.87 -10.71
N TYR A 178 -2.63 1.14 -9.85
CA TYR A 178 -1.77 2.31 -9.97
C TYR A 178 -0.71 2.12 -11.05
N CYS A 179 -0.63 3.07 -11.97
CA CYS A 179 0.20 3.04 -13.17
C CYS A 179 1.26 4.16 -13.21
N SER A 180 1.71 4.65 -12.05
CA SER A 180 2.78 5.68 -11.92
C SER A 180 2.41 7.10 -12.37
N ALA A 181 3.21 8.07 -11.91
CA ALA A 181 2.94 9.51 -11.99
C ALA A 181 3.68 10.28 -13.10
N ALA A 182 4.46 9.64 -13.97
CA ALA A 182 5.40 10.40 -14.80
C ALA A 182 5.55 9.81 -16.19
N LYS A 183 5.45 10.69 -17.21
CA LYS A 183 5.97 10.69 -18.61
C LYS A 183 6.00 9.37 -19.44
N ASP A 184 5.80 8.20 -18.85
CA ASP A 184 5.90 6.86 -19.44
C ASP A 184 4.51 6.20 -19.48
N PRO A 185 4.17 5.48 -20.56
CA PRO A 185 2.83 5.11 -20.93
C PRO A 185 2.36 3.85 -20.19
N LEU A 186 2.56 3.68 -18.88
CA LEU A 186 2.06 2.46 -18.21
C LEU A 186 0.54 2.28 -18.41
N ILE A 187 -0.23 3.37 -18.30
CA ILE A 187 -1.66 3.38 -18.63
C ILE A 187 -1.87 3.04 -20.11
N LYS A 188 -1.11 3.63 -21.04
CA LYS A 188 -1.24 3.33 -22.49
C LYS A 188 -0.80 1.90 -22.86
N LYS A 189 0.21 1.33 -22.19
CA LYS A 189 0.65 -0.07 -22.35
C LYS A 189 -0.40 -1.02 -21.81
N LEU A 190 -0.98 -0.69 -20.64
CA LEU A 190 -2.09 -1.43 -20.05
C LEU A 190 -3.32 -1.36 -20.96
N HIS A 191 -3.68 -0.17 -21.43
CA HIS A 191 -4.75 0.07 -22.40
C HIS A 191 -4.59 -0.81 -23.63
N HIS A 192 -3.46 -0.70 -24.33
CA HIS A 192 -3.18 -1.47 -25.55
C HIS A 192 -3.31 -2.97 -25.34
N MET A 193 -2.82 -3.47 -24.20
CA MET A 193 -2.99 -4.86 -23.80
C MET A 193 -4.46 -5.20 -23.60
N ILE A 194 -5.20 -4.45 -22.78
CA ILE A 194 -6.60 -4.74 -22.46
C ILE A 194 -7.47 -4.69 -23.71
N MET A 195 -7.24 -3.72 -24.59
CA MET A 195 -7.98 -3.58 -25.83
C MET A 195 -7.82 -4.80 -26.75
N LYS A 196 -6.65 -5.44 -26.75
CA LYS A 196 -6.35 -6.66 -27.52
C LYS A 196 -6.88 -7.96 -26.93
N ILE A 197 -7.42 -7.94 -25.72
CA ILE A 197 -7.97 -9.15 -25.10
C ILE A 197 -9.37 -9.40 -25.66
N ASP A 198 -9.51 -10.50 -26.40
CA ASP A 198 -10.79 -11.05 -26.83
C ASP A 198 -11.53 -11.67 -25.64
N ASN A 199 -12.88 -11.68 -25.72
CA ASN A 199 -13.76 -12.24 -24.69
C ASN A 199 -13.49 -11.71 -23.28
N PHE A 200 -13.30 -10.39 -23.17
CA PHE A 200 -13.06 -9.73 -21.89
C PHE A 200 -14.26 -9.95 -20.92
N PRO A 201 -14.03 -10.34 -19.65
CA PRO A 201 -15.12 -10.57 -18.69
C PRO A 201 -15.94 -9.30 -18.45
N SER A 202 -17.23 -9.32 -18.78
CA SER A 202 -18.11 -8.14 -18.67
C SER A 202 -18.35 -7.67 -17.23
N ASN A 203 -18.18 -8.57 -16.26
CA ASN A 203 -18.27 -8.29 -14.83
C ASN A 203 -16.93 -7.87 -14.19
N LEU A 204 -15.92 -7.55 -14.99
CA LEU A 204 -14.66 -6.96 -14.54
C LEU A 204 -14.55 -5.53 -15.04
N THR A 205 -14.37 -4.55 -14.15
CA THR A 205 -13.98 -3.19 -14.54
C THR A 205 -12.55 -2.92 -14.10
N ILE A 206 -11.73 -2.42 -15.03
CA ILE A 206 -10.36 -1.96 -14.73
C ILE A 206 -10.36 -0.42 -14.77
N ALA A 207 -10.21 0.20 -13.60
CA ALA A 207 -10.11 1.63 -13.43
C ALA A 207 -8.64 2.02 -13.22
N ALA A 208 -7.86 2.01 -14.31
CA ALA A 208 -6.45 2.36 -14.27
C ALA A 208 -6.27 3.81 -13.77
N MET A 209 -5.29 4.03 -12.89
CA MET A 209 -5.09 5.34 -12.28
C MET A 209 -3.61 5.73 -12.26
N SER A 210 -3.32 7.00 -12.54
CA SER A 210 -2.01 7.61 -12.27
C SER A 210 -1.97 8.16 -10.84
N PHE A 211 -1.10 9.14 -10.58
CA PHE A 211 -0.99 9.77 -9.28
C PHE A 211 -2.33 10.32 -8.80
N GLN A 212 -2.72 9.87 -7.61
CA GLN A 212 -3.91 10.34 -6.93
C GLN A 212 -3.50 11.10 -5.68
N LYS A 213 -4.30 12.12 -5.34
CA LYS A 213 -4.20 12.81 -4.06
C LYS A 213 -4.59 11.87 -2.91
N GLU A 214 -4.20 12.27 -1.70
CA GLU A 214 -4.36 11.45 -0.50
C GLU A 214 -5.80 11.09 -0.14
N ASP A 215 -6.77 11.96 -0.47
CA ASP A 215 -8.20 11.75 -0.29
C ASP A 215 -8.70 10.56 -1.11
N VAL A 216 -8.35 10.52 -2.39
CA VAL A 216 -8.71 9.42 -3.29
C VAL A 216 -8.08 8.10 -2.84
N VAL A 217 -6.82 8.13 -2.40
CA VAL A 217 -6.14 6.92 -1.88
C VAL A 217 -6.78 6.44 -0.58
N ALA A 218 -7.14 7.37 0.31
CA ALA A 218 -7.83 7.05 1.55
C ALA A 218 -9.20 6.39 1.27
N ASP A 219 -9.98 6.93 0.34
CA ASP A 219 -11.24 6.34 -0.12
C ASP A 219 -11.07 4.93 -0.70
N LEU A 220 -10.05 4.74 -1.56
CA LEU A 220 -9.73 3.44 -2.13
C LEU A 220 -9.39 2.40 -1.07
N TYR A 221 -8.53 2.75 -0.11
CA TYR A 221 -8.16 1.87 1.00
C TYR A 221 -9.33 1.60 1.94
N PHE A 222 -10.15 2.61 2.21
CA PHE A 222 -11.34 2.47 3.04
C PHE A 222 -12.37 1.56 2.39
N ARG A 223 -12.62 1.67 1.07
CA ARG A 223 -13.63 0.86 0.37
C ARG A 223 -13.13 -0.52 -0.09
N SER A 224 -11.83 -0.72 -0.33
CA SER A 224 -11.30 -1.98 -0.87
C SER A 224 -11.68 -3.23 -0.10
N ASP A 225 -12.10 -4.27 -0.80
CA ASP A 225 -12.23 -5.62 -0.23
C ASP A 225 -10.88 -6.33 -0.21
N LEU A 226 -10.00 -6.00 -1.17
CA LEU A 226 -8.64 -6.52 -1.25
C LEU A 226 -7.65 -5.43 -1.67
N THR A 227 -6.53 -5.31 -0.96
CA THR A 227 -5.45 -4.40 -1.32
C THR A 227 -4.13 -5.15 -1.52
N ILE A 228 -3.49 -4.95 -2.67
CA ILE A 228 -2.13 -5.44 -2.96
C ILE A 228 -1.18 -4.24 -2.99
N THR A 229 -0.17 -4.24 -2.12
CA THR A 229 0.80 -3.14 -2.06
C THR A 229 2.23 -3.60 -1.79
N LYS A 230 3.21 -2.71 -1.97
CA LYS A 230 4.57 -2.92 -1.42
C LYS A 230 4.60 -2.55 0.06
N SER A 231 5.61 -3.02 0.78
CA SER A 231 5.73 -2.81 2.23
C SER A 231 6.48 -1.52 2.57
N ALA A 232 5.94 -0.39 2.13
CA ALA A 232 6.41 0.93 2.54
C ALA A 232 5.77 1.35 3.87
N GLY A 233 6.53 2.01 4.74
CA GLY A 233 6.08 2.31 6.11
C GLY A 233 4.87 3.22 6.17
N GLN A 234 4.92 4.33 5.43
CA GLN A 234 3.80 5.27 5.33
C GLN A 234 2.53 4.57 4.85
N THR A 235 2.63 3.75 3.80
CA THR A 235 1.51 2.98 3.26
C THR A 235 0.95 1.99 4.28
N ALA A 236 1.81 1.28 5.01
CA ALA A 236 1.37 0.36 6.05
C ALA A 236 0.61 1.11 7.16
N MET A 237 1.12 2.25 7.61
CA MET A 237 0.48 3.10 8.61
C MET A 237 -0.88 3.63 8.15
N GLU A 238 -0.97 4.07 6.90
CA GLU A 238 -2.22 4.53 6.28
C GLU A 238 -3.26 3.41 6.16
N LEU A 239 -2.85 2.22 5.73
CA LEU A 239 -3.73 1.06 5.65
C LEU A 239 -4.25 0.65 7.02
N MET A 240 -3.38 0.60 8.05
CA MET A 240 -3.80 0.28 9.42
C MET A 240 -4.81 1.27 9.98
N LYS A 241 -4.80 2.52 9.48
CA LYS A 241 -5.68 3.58 9.96
C LYS A 241 -7.11 3.45 9.42
N VAL A 242 -7.28 3.11 8.14
CA VAL A 242 -8.58 3.22 7.46
C VAL A 242 -9.10 1.92 6.86
N SER A 243 -8.22 0.97 6.55
CA SER A 243 -8.60 -0.14 5.68
C SER A 243 -9.13 -1.32 6.48
N LYS A 244 -10.17 -1.95 5.92
CA LYS A 244 -10.76 -3.22 6.39
C LYS A 244 -10.59 -4.33 5.35
N ALA A 245 -9.73 -4.09 4.36
CA ALA A 245 -9.49 -5.00 3.26
C ALA A 245 -8.71 -6.24 3.71
N ILE A 246 -8.69 -7.25 2.85
CA ILE A 246 -7.70 -8.31 2.91
C ILE A 246 -6.40 -7.77 2.30
N PHE A 247 -5.30 -7.86 3.06
CA PHE A 247 -4.03 -7.28 2.66
C PHE A 247 -3.07 -8.31 2.08
N TYR A 248 -2.50 -7.98 0.93
CA TYR A 248 -1.39 -8.70 0.38
C TYR A 248 -0.18 -7.79 0.13
N VAL A 249 1.00 -8.26 0.54
CA VAL A 249 2.27 -7.57 0.30
C VAL A 249 2.95 -8.20 -0.91
N HIS A 250 3.15 -7.40 -1.94
CA HIS A 250 3.84 -7.80 -3.16
C HIS A 250 5.30 -8.16 -2.87
N THR A 251 5.72 -9.29 -3.42
CA THR A 251 7.12 -9.72 -3.49
C THR A 251 7.53 -9.97 -4.94
N GLU A 252 8.75 -9.57 -5.30
CA GLU A 252 9.35 -9.81 -6.63
C GLU A 252 9.83 -11.27 -6.77
N CYS A 253 9.67 -12.09 -5.73
CA CYS A 253 10.06 -13.49 -5.73
C CYS A 253 9.26 -14.27 -6.79
N ASN A 254 9.96 -14.96 -7.72
CA ASN A 254 9.33 -15.63 -8.85
C ASN A 254 8.96 -17.11 -8.60
N LEU A 255 8.54 -17.45 -7.38
CA LEU A 255 8.26 -18.83 -6.97
C LEU A 255 6.76 -19.20 -7.10
N LYS A 256 6.47 -20.48 -7.33
CA LYS A 256 5.10 -21.05 -7.29
C LYS A 256 4.67 -21.35 -5.86
N VAL A 257 3.36 -21.29 -5.57
CA VAL A 257 2.77 -21.45 -4.22
C VAL A 257 3.17 -22.75 -3.52
N LYS A 258 3.26 -23.86 -4.25
CA LYS A 258 3.64 -25.17 -3.69
C LYS A 258 5.08 -25.25 -3.18
N GLU A 259 5.93 -24.27 -3.50
CA GLU A 259 7.37 -24.26 -3.15
C GLU A 259 7.76 -23.16 -2.15
N THR A 260 6.80 -22.34 -1.72
CA THR A 260 7.06 -21.08 -1.02
C THR A 260 6.81 -21.17 0.48
N SER A 261 7.89 -21.29 1.25
CA SER A 261 7.84 -20.85 2.64
C SER A 261 7.83 -19.32 2.71
N ASN A 262 7.20 -18.74 3.75
CA ASN A 262 7.18 -17.30 3.99
C ASN A 262 8.60 -16.69 3.95
N LYS A 263 9.59 -17.43 4.46
CA LYS A 263 11.02 -17.07 4.42
C LYS A 263 11.56 -16.89 2.99
N LYS A 264 11.12 -17.70 2.02
CA LYS A 264 11.53 -17.55 0.61
C LYS A 264 10.87 -16.32 -0.04
N LEU A 265 9.59 -16.10 0.22
CA LEU A 265 8.85 -14.94 -0.31
C LEU A 265 9.44 -13.62 0.21
N LEU A 266 9.84 -13.57 1.49
CA LEU A 266 10.51 -12.39 2.08
C LEU A 266 11.84 -12.05 1.39
N LYS A 267 12.54 -13.00 0.75
CA LYS A 267 13.78 -12.70 0.00
C LYS A 267 13.54 -11.86 -1.24
N GLY A 268 12.33 -11.86 -1.79
CA GLY A 268 11.94 -11.00 -2.92
C GLY A 268 11.47 -9.60 -2.51
N ILE A 269 11.55 -9.26 -1.22
CA ILE A 269 11.26 -7.93 -0.69
C ILE A 269 12.60 -7.28 -0.32
N PRO A 270 12.84 -6.00 -0.67
CA PRO A 270 14.03 -5.28 -0.23
C PRO A 270 14.24 -5.37 1.29
N VAL A 271 15.49 -5.49 1.73
CA VAL A 271 15.82 -5.76 3.14
C VAL A 271 15.21 -4.74 4.09
N TRP A 272 15.18 -3.47 3.69
CA TRP A 272 14.60 -2.38 4.49
C TRP A 272 13.07 -2.43 4.55
N GLU A 273 12.39 -2.93 3.51
CA GLU A 273 10.93 -3.13 3.47
C GLU A 273 10.50 -4.44 4.17
N ALA A 274 11.38 -5.44 4.22
CA ALA A 274 11.06 -6.75 4.79
C ALA A 274 10.65 -6.69 6.28
N GLY A 275 11.14 -5.71 7.03
CA GLY A 275 10.71 -5.48 8.42
C GLY A 275 9.26 -5.00 8.50
N ILE A 276 8.86 -4.12 7.58
CA ILE A 276 7.49 -3.61 7.47
C ILE A 276 6.56 -4.72 6.98
N ALA A 277 6.99 -5.52 6.01
CA ALA A 277 6.23 -6.67 5.53
C ALA A 277 5.84 -7.60 6.69
N ILE A 278 6.83 -8.02 7.50
CA ILE A 278 6.60 -8.89 8.67
C ILE A 278 5.62 -8.24 9.64
N PHE A 279 5.79 -6.96 9.95
CA PHE A 279 4.87 -6.24 10.82
C PHE A 279 3.44 -6.19 10.27
N MET A 280 3.26 -5.99 8.96
CA MET A 280 1.93 -6.07 8.33
C MET A 280 1.34 -7.49 8.43
N GLN A 281 2.15 -8.55 8.34
CA GLN A 281 1.66 -9.91 8.56
C GLN A 281 1.13 -10.08 10.00
N GLU A 282 1.86 -9.57 10.99
CA GLU A 282 1.52 -9.70 12.41
C GLU A 282 0.34 -8.83 12.84
N LYS A 283 0.25 -7.58 12.35
CA LYS A 283 -0.77 -6.61 12.79
C LYS A 283 -2.01 -6.58 11.92
N MET A 284 -1.87 -6.92 10.65
CA MET A 284 -2.96 -6.81 9.67
C MET A 284 -3.34 -8.16 9.04
N ASN A 285 -2.75 -9.26 9.51
CA ASN A 285 -2.88 -10.59 8.90
C ASN A 285 -2.52 -10.58 7.40
N ALA A 286 -1.62 -9.69 6.99
CA ALA A 286 -1.24 -9.57 5.59
C ALA A 286 -0.49 -10.82 5.10
N ARG A 287 -0.70 -11.21 3.83
CA ARG A 287 -0.02 -12.35 3.22
C ARG A 287 0.92 -11.89 2.11
N LEU A 288 2.05 -12.56 1.94
CA LEU A 288 2.97 -12.25 0.84
C LEU A 288 2.43 -12.84 -0.47
N ILE A 289 2.51 -12.06 -1.55
CA ILE A 289 1.96 -12.46 -2.85
C ILE A 289 2.88 -12.06 -4.00
N ASN A 290 2.85 -12.86 -5.05
CA ASN A 290 3.40 -12.52 -6.36
C ASN A 290 2.33 -12.79 -7.44
N PRO A 291 2.51 -12.33 -8.68
CA PRO A 291 1.50 -12.57 -9.70
C PRO A 291 1.19 -14.06 -9.97
N LYS A 292 2.17 -14.96 -9.81
CA LYS A 292 1.96 -16.40 -10.02
C LYS A 292 1.05 -17.04 -8.96
N SER A 293 1.16 -16.59 -7.72
CA SER A 293 0.36 -17.07 -6.57
C SER A 293 -1.01 -16.42 -6.48
N PHE A 294 -1.22 -15.33 -7.21
CA PHE A 294 -2.47 -14.59 -7.20
C PHE A 294 -3.69 -15.39 -7.66
N ILE A 295 -3.50 -16.38 -8.54
CA ILE A 295 -4.60 -17.26 -8.98
C ILE A 295 -5.22 -18.00 -7.80
N ASP A 296 -4.43 -18.41 -6.80
CA ASP A 296 -4.95 -19.13 -5.64
C ASP A 296 -5.71 -18.18 -4.70
N VAL A 297 -5.30 -16.90 -4.63
CA VAL A 297 -6.08 -15.85 -3.97
C VAL A 297 -7.41 -15.64 -4.68
N CYS A 298 -7.44 -15.61 -6.01
CA CYS A 298 -8.69 -15.51 -6.74
C CYS A 298 -9.63 -16.70 -6.47
N LYS A 299 -9.10 -17.92 -6.34
CA LYS A 299 -9.90 -19.09 -5.95
C LYS A 299 -10.51 -18.89 -4.57
N GLU A 300 -9.71 -18.50 -3.57
CA GLU A 300 -10.16 -18.29 -2.18
C GLU A 300 -11.34 -17.31 -2.07
N HIS A 301 -11.41 -16.28 -2.93
CA HIS A 301 -12.40 -15.20 -2.80
C HIS A 301 -13.57 -15.28 -3.78
N PHE A 302 -13.47 -16.08 -4.83
CA PHE A 302 -14.46 -16.08 -5.93
C PHE A 302 -15.03 -17.44 -6.30
N VAL A 303 -14.46 -18.55 -5.80
CA VAL A 303 -14.92 -19.93 -6.05
C VAL A 303 -15.22 -20.60 -4.72
#